data_AF-A0A1J1LH57-F1
#
_entry.id   AF-A0A1J1LH57-F1
#
_cell.length_a   1.000
_cell.length_b   1.000
_cell.length_c   1.000
_cell.angle_alpha   90.00
_cell.angle_beta   90.00
_cell.angle_gamma   90.00
#
_symmetry.space_group_name_H-M   'P 1'
#
loop_
_entity.id
_entity.type
_entity.pdbx_description
1 polymer ?
#
loop_
_entity_poly.entity_id
_entity_poly.type
_entity_poly.pdbx_seq_one_letter_code
_entity_poly.pdbx_strand_id
1 'polypeptide(L)' 'MKLWTLEGKELTTLRGYSGAIRGLTYSPDGRFVASVGEDDNLILWNVESVLNVDLLSYGCNFVRDYLTDHRLKM' A
#
# COMPACT_ATOMS: atom_id res chain seq x y z
N MET A 1 6.32 -9.63 1.75
CA MET A 1 5.56 -8.71 0.88
C MET A 1 6.13 -7.31 1.02
N LYS A 2 6.04 -6.45 -0.01
CA LYS A 2 6.50 -5.06 0.05
C LYS A 2 5.42 -4.14 -0.47
N LEU A 3 5.31 -2.95 0.13
CA LEU A 3 4.46 -1.86 -0.35
C LEU A 3 5.35 -0.81 -1.00
N TRP A 4 4.84 -0.21 -2.07
CA TRP A 4 5.59 0.71 -2.92
C TRP A 4 4.73 1.93 -3.27
N THR A 5 5.38 3.04 -3.55
CA THR A 5 4.74 4.18 -4.21
C THR A 5 4.60 3.91 -5.71
N LEU A 6 3.79 4.74 -6.39
CA LEU A 6 3.64 4.66 -7.86
C LEU A 6 4.94 4.99 -8.60
N GLU A 7 5.83 5.76 -7.96
CA GLU A 7 7.17 6.09 -8.46
C GLU A 7 8.19 4.97 -8.22
N GLY A 8 7.75 3.83 -7.65
CA GLY A 8 8.59 2.66 -7.40
C GLY A 8 9.44 2.75 -6.12
N LYS A 9 9.17 3.71 -5.24
CA LYS A 9 9.87 3.81 -3.95
C LYS A 9 9.27 2.81 -2.96
N GLU A 10 10.12 2.01 -2.30
CA GLU A 10 9.67 1.11 -1.23
C GLU A 10 9.17 1.92 -0.02
N LEU A 11 7.94 1.65 0.41
CA LEU A 11 7.32 2.25 1.61
C LEU A 11 7.60 1.40 2.86
N THR A 12 7.41 0.09 2.74
CA THR A 12 7.60 -0.85 3.84
C THR A 12 7.74 -2.29 3.34
N THR A 13 8.40 -3.12 4.13
CA THR A 13 8.44 -4.57 3.93
C THR A 13 7.66 -5.27 5.03
N LEU A 14 6.59 -5.96 4.66
CA LEU A 14 5.79 -6.78 5.58
C LEU A 14 6.42 -8.18 5.68
N ARG A 15 6.93 -8.49 6.88
CA ARG A 15 7.53 -9.78 7.25
C ARG A 15 6.53 -10.55 8.11
N GLY A 16 6.31 -11.81 7.78
CA GLY A 16 5.35 -12.66 8.50
C GLY A 16 5.09 -13.98 7.79
N TYR A 17 5.19 -13.99 6.46
CA TYR A 17 5.11 -15.21 5.66
C TYR A 17 6.46 -15.92 5.57
N SER A 18 6.41 -17.23 5.72
CA SER A 18 7.56 -18.13 5.52
C SER A 18 7.55 -18.80 4.14
N GLY A 19 6.39 -18.83 3.47
CA GLY A 19 6.19 -19.36 2.12
C GLY A 19 5.78 -18.30 1.09
N ALA A 20 5.47 -18.75 -0.13
CA ALA A 20 4.98 -17.86 -1.16
C ALA A 20 3.58 -17.32 -0.82
N ILE A 21 3.36 -16.04 -1.08
CA ILE A 21 2.03 -15.43 -0.94
C ILE A 21 1.20 -15.80 -2.16
N ARG A 22 0.01 -16.36 -1.93
CA ARG A 22 -0.89 -16.85 -2.99
C ARG A 22 -2.07 -15.93 -3.24
N GLY A 23 -2.40 -15.05 -2.29
CA GLY A 23 -3.53 -14.13 -2.42
C GLY A 23 -3.33 -12.84 -1.65
N LEU A 24 -3.95 -11.79 -2.17
CA LEU A 24 -3.89 -10.43 -1.63
C LEU A 24 -5.20 -9.71 -1.96
N THR A 25 -5.83 -9.10 -0.97
CA THR A 25 -7.04 -8.29 -1.15
C THR A 25 -7.05 -7.10 -0.20
N TYR A 26 -7.75 -6.04 -0.60
CA TYR A 26 -7.97 -4.85 0.23
C TYR A 26 -9.36 -4.89 0.83
N SER A 27 -9.51 -4.37 2.04
CA SER A 27 -10.84 -4.02 2.54
C SER A 27 -11.43 -2.89 1.69
N PRO A 28 -12.77 -2.85 1.49
CA PRO A 28 -13.41 -1.79 0.70
C PRO A 28 -13.15 -0.37 1.21
N ASP A 29 -12.87 -0.23 2.52
CA ASP A 29 -12.51 1.04 3.16
C ASP A 29 -11.02 1.37 3.09
N GLY A 30 -10.19 0.51 2.50
CA GLY A 30 -8.75 0.70 2.33
C GLY A 30 -7.92 0.64 3.63
N ARG A 31 -8.54 0.38 4.78
CA ARG A 31 -7.83 0.37 6.09
C ARG A 31 -7.04 -0.91 6.32
N PHE A 32 -7.41 -1.99 5.64
CA PHE A 32 -6.79 -3.29 5.83
C PHE A 32 -6.39 -3.94 4.51
N VAL A 33 -5.31 -4.72 4.59
CA VAL A 33 -4.89 -5.64 3.55
C VAL A 33 -4.90 -7.03 4.13
N ALA A 34 -5.61 -7.96 3.50
CA ALA A 34 -5.52 -9.37 3.82
C ALA A 34 -4.58 -10.04 2.83
N SER A 35 -3.63 -10.80 3.36
CA SER A 35 -2.77 -11.68 2.56
C SER A 35 -2.95 -13.13 3.02
N VAL A 36 -2.73 -14.07 2.11
CA VAL A 36 -2.71 -15.52 2.38
C VAL A 36 -1.55 -16.18 1.66
N GLY A 37 -0.92 -17.17 2.28
CA GLY A 37 0.29 -17.83 1.77
C GLY A 37 0.22 -19.35 1.81
N GLU A 38 1.27 -19.98 1.28
CA GLU A 38 1.46 -21.45 1.33
C GLU A 38 1.71 -22.00 2.72
N ASP A 39 2.02 -21.15 3.69
CA ASP A 39 2.25 -21.52 5.08
C ASP A 39 0.95 -21.59 5.90
N ASP A 40 -0.19 -21.77 5.22
CA ASP A 40 -1.56 -21.83 5.76
C ASP A 40 -1.96 -20.64 6.65
N ASN A 41 -1.17 -19.56 6.62
CA ASN A 41 -1.43 -18.37 7.40
C ASN A 41 -2.26 -17.36 6.58
N LEU A 42 -3.20 -16.73 7.28
CA LEU A 42 -3.85 -15.50 6.86
C LEU A 42 -3.37 -14.39 7.79
N ILE A 43 -2.87 -13.29 7.22
CA ILE A 43 -2.44 -12.13 7.99
C ILE A 43 -3.23 -10.92 7.51
N LEU A 44 -3.82 -10.20 8.47
CA LEU A 44 -4.50 -8.95 8.26
C LEU A 44 -3.58 -7.81 8.69
N TRP A 45 -3.28 -6.92 7.76
CA TRP A 45 -2.40 -5.77 7.96
C TRP A 45 -3.24 -4.51 8.04
N ASN A 46 -3.14 -3.76 9.13
CA ASN A 46 -3.68 -2.41 9.20
C ASN A 46 -2.74 -1.47 8.42
N VAL A 47 -3.25 -0.81 7.38
CA VAL A 47 -2.46 0.00 6.44
C VAL A 47 -1.74 1.15 7.16
N GLU A 48 -2.44 1.89 8.02
CA GLU A 48 -1.83 3.00 8.77
C GLU A 48 -0.72 2.53 9.71
N SER A 49 -0.88 1.34 10.30
CA SER A 49 0.09 0.80 11.26
C SER A 49 1.36 0.26 10.60
N VAL A 50 1.28 -0.18 9.34
CA VAL A 50 2.42 -0.78 8.63
C VAL A 50 3.16 0.19 7.72
N LEU A 51 2.54 1.32 7.40
CA LEU A 51 3.15 2.36 6.58
C LEU A 51 4.09 3.22 7.42
N ASN A 52 5.33 3.35 6.94
CA ASN A 52 6.31 4.27 7.50
C ASN A 52 6.31 5.60 6.73
N VAL A 53 5.13 6.19 6.57
CA VAL A 53 4.94 7.48 5.91
C VAL A 53 3.78 8.24 6.55
N ASP A 54 3.86 9.57 6.52
CA ASP A 54 2.68 10.41 6.79
C ASP A 54 1.75 10.35 5.57
N LEU A 55 0.66 9.59 5.74
CA LEU A 55 -0.37 9.38 4.72
C LEU A 55 -1.07 10.66 4.29
N LEU A 56 -1.33 11.60 5.22
CA LEU A 56 -2.02 12.84 4.91
C LEU A 56 -1.12 13.72 4.03
N SER A 57 0.13 13.88 4.43
CA SER A 57 1.11 14.63 3.64
C SER A 57 1.33 14.00 2.26
N TYR A 58 1.41 12.67 2.18
CA TYR A 58 1.57 11.96 0.91
C TYR A 58 0.36 12.16 -0.02
N GLY A 59 -0.86 11.98 0.49
CA GLY A 59 -2.09 12.16 -0.31
C GLY A 59 -2.26 13.59 -0.81
N CYS A 60 -1.97 14.59 0.02
CA CYS A 60 -2.01 16.00 -0.38
C CYS A 60 -1.02 16.31 -1.50
N ASN A 61 0.21 15.79 -1.41
CA ASN A 61 1.20 15.96 -2.47
C ASN A 61 0.74 15.28 -3.76
N PHE A 62 0.25 14.04 -3.68
CA PHE A 62 -0.25 13.30 -4.84
C PHE A 62 -1.38 14.05 -5.57
N VAL A 63 -2.39 14.51 -4.83
CA VAL A 63 -3.52 15.25 -5.42
C VAL A 63 -3.05 16.56 -6.03
N ARG A 64 -2.17 17.30 -5.34
CA ARG A 64 -1.59 18.53 -5.89
C ARG A 64 -0.86 18.24 -7.20
N ASP A 65 0.02 17.25 -7.21
CA ASP A 65 0.87 16.92 -8.35
C ASP A 65 0.00 16.49 -9.55
N TYR A 66 -1.01 15.64 -9.31
CA TYR A 66 -2.02 15.25 -10.31
C TYR A 66 -2.72 16.46 -10.92
N LEU A 67 -3.22 17.37 -10.09
CA LEU A 67 -3.93 18.56 -10.53
C LEU A 67 -3.02 19.55 -11.27
N THR A 68 -1.73 19.61 -10.93
CA THR A 68 -0.77 20.47 -11.63
C THR A 68 -0.36 19.91 -12.99
N ASP A 69 -0.13 18.61 -13.10
CA ASP A 69 0.29 17.96 -14.35
C ASP A 69 -0.84 17.94 -15.40
N HIS A 70 -2.09 17.73 -14.95
CA HIS A 70 -3.25 17.65 -15.84
C HIS A 70 -3.88 19.01 -16.18
N ARG A 71 -3.33 20.14 -15.69
CA ARG A 71 -3.85 21.50 -15.95
C ARG A 71 -3.39 22.12 -17.27
N LEU A 72 -2.41 21.54 -17.98
CA LEU A 72 -1.87 22.10 -19.23
C LEU A 72 -2.41 21.43 -20.52
N LYS A 73 -3.51 20.68 -20.44
CA LYS A 73 -4.13 20.00 -21.60
C LYS A 73 -5.56 20.47 -21.93
N MET A 74 -5.96 21.66 -21.49
CA MET A 74 -7.18 22.33 -22.00
C MET A 74 -6.80 23.49 -22.91
#